data_AF-A0A1G1G890-F1
#
_entry.id   AF-A0A1G1G890-F1
#
_cell.length_a   1.000
_cell.length_b   1.000
_cell.length_c   1.000
_cell.angle_alpha   90.00
_cell.angle_beta   90.00
_cell.angle_gamma   90.00
#
_symmetry.space_group_name_H-M   'P 1'
#
loop_
_entity.id
_entity.type
_entity.pdbx_description
1 polymer ?
#
loop_
_entity_poly.entity_id
_entity_poly.type
_entity_poly.pdbx_seq_one_letter_code
_entity_poly.pdbx_strand_id
1 'polypeptide(L)'
;METNLLDRMLSSYMAEQSSVTVTLQNKIKVSGKIKAFDSYVIMMEKPKREILYRHAIASIALHQQEEVKHVPAAPGPALTSKPSTARTQARPAKPAAPQPRPQPRPQQPAATAAPEQNVSTSMKEGLLRWMQEQKAAK
;
A
#
# COMPACT_ATOMS: atom_id res chain seq x y z
N MET A 1 22.41 -22.82 17.61
CA MET A 1 20.93 -22.92 17.67
C MET A 1 20.43 -22.96 16.24
N GLU A 2 19.69 -23.98 15.87
CA GLU A 2 19.11 -24.10 14.54
C GLU A 2 17.98 -23.07 14.39
N THR A 3 18.11 -22.14 13.44
CA THR A 3 17.11 -21.10 13.22
C THR A 3 15.89 -21.74 12.54
N ASN A 4 14.73 -21.68 13.22
CA ASN A 4 13.47 -22.22 12.72
C ASN A 4 13.15 -21.73 11.29
N LEU A 5 12.52 -22.57 10.45
CA LEU A 5 12.19 -22.25 9.05
C LEU A 5 11.43 -20.92 8.92
N LEU A 6 10.44 -20.68 9.78
CA LEU A 6 9.64 -19.47 9.76
C LEU A 6 10.49 -18.24 10.12
N ASP A 7 11.32 -18.35 11.14
CA ASP A 7 12.24 -17.27 11.54
C ASP A 7 13.26 -16.95 10.42
N ARG A 8 13.75 -17.98 9.70
CA ARG A 8 14.61 -17.77 8.52
C ARG A 8 13.87 -17.05 7.40
N MET A 9 12.62 -17.43 7.13
CA MET A 9 11.77 -16.76 6.14
C MET A 9 11.48 -15.30 6.52
N LEU A 10 11.09 -15.03 7.77
CA LEU A 10 10.85 -13.66 8.26
C LEU A 10 12.11 -12.80 8.22
N SER A 11 13.28 -13.39 8.53
CA SER A 11 14.58 -12.71 8.41
C SER A 11 14.85 -12.27 6.98
N SER A 12 14.61 -13.15 5.99
CA SER A 12 14.75 -12.80 4.58
C SER A 12 13.81 -11.65 4.16
N TYR A 13 12.54 -11.70 4.55
CA TYR A 13 11.58 -10.65 4.21
C TYR A 13 11.92 -9.30 4.85
N MET A 14 12.46 -9.31 6.07
CA MET A 14 12.92 -8.09 6.75
C MET A 14 14.17 -7.51 6.08
N ALA A 15 15.13 -8.35 5.69
CA ALA A 15 16.36 -7.94 5.02
C ALA A 15 16.09 -7.32 3.65
N GLU A 16 15.20 -7.93 2.86
CA GLU A 16 14.81 -7.45 1.53
C GLU A 16 13.83 -6.27 1.56
N GLN A 17 13.28 -5.93 2.73
CA GLN A 17 12.22 -4.94 2.88
C GLN A 17 11.01 -5.24 1.98
N SER A 18 10.75 -6.55 1.79
CA SER A 18 9.71 -7.07 0.91
C SER A 18 8.33 -6.76 1.46
N SER A 19 7.47 -6.21 0.61
CA SER A 19 6.05 -6.05 0.95
C SER A 19 5.40 -7.42 1.02
N VAL A 20 4.83 -7.76 2.18
CA VAL A 20 4.11 -9.00 2.43
C VAL A 20 2.64 -8.71 2.73
N THR A 21 1.80 -9.72 2.55
CA THR A 21 0.42 -9.73 3.00
C THR A 21 0.23 -10.87 3.99
N VAL A 22 -0.18 -10.51 5.20
CA VAL A 22 -0.51 -11.44 6.27
C VAL A 22 -2.02 -11.59 6.31
N THR A 23 -2.51 -12.82 6.16
CA THR A 23 -3.92 -13.15 6.32
C THR A 23 -4.12 -13.67 7.73
N LEU A 24 -5.06 -13.09 8.46
CA LEU A 24 -5.43 -13.50 9.81
C LEU A 24 -6.46 -14.63 9.79
N GLN A 25 -6.65 -15.32 10.92
CA GLN A 25 -7.63 -16.40 11.07
C GLN A 25 -9.06 -15.95 10.73
N ASN A 26 -9.41 -14.71 11.07
CA ASN A 26 -10.68 -14.06 10.73
C ASN A 26 -10.75 -13.57 9.27
N LYS A 27 -9.80 -13.95 8.41
CA LYS A 27 -9.69 -13.59 6.99
C LYS A 27 -9.38 -12.12 6.69
N ILE A 28 -9.11 -11.28 7.70
CA ILE A 28 -8.61 -9.93 7.49
C ILE A 28 -7.17 -10.00 6.92
N LYS A 29 -6.90 -9.21 5.87
CA LYS A 29 -5.58 -9.13 5.23
C LYS A 29 -4.86 -7.85 5.68
N VAL A 30 -3.70 -8.00 6.30
CA VAL A 30 -2.79 -6.91 6.68
C VAL A 30 -1.56 -6.97 5.79
N SER A 31 -1.48 -6.08 4.80
CA SER A 31 -0.26 -5.93 3.99
C SER A 31 0.79 -5.06 4.68
N GLY A 32 2.02 -4.96 4.19
CA GLY A 32 3.04 -4.04 4.71
C GLY A 32 4.43 -4.67 4.70
N LYS A 33 5.41 -3.98 5.27
CA LYS A 33 6.77 -4.52 5.41
C LYS A 33 6.98 -5.05 6.82
N ILE A 34 7.74 -6.13 6.97
CA ILE A 34 8.09 -6.65 8.30
C ILE A 34 9.24 -5.81 8.85
N LYS A 35 9.01 -5.15 9.99
CA LYS A 35 10.00 -4.29 10.63
C LYS A 35 10.83 -5.01 11.69
N ALA A 36 10.18 -5.89 12.45
CA ALA A 36 10.80 -6.74 13.45
C ALA A 36 9.87 -7.92 13.76
N PHE A 37 10.41 -8.97 14.36
CA PHE A 37 9.63 -10.08 14.89
C PHE A 37 10.34 -10.67 16.11
N ASP A 38 9.57 -11.32 16.97
CA ASP A 38 10.09 -12.16 18.03
C ASP A 38 9.37 -13.52 17.99
N SER A 39 9.46 -14.30 19.07
CA SER A 39 8.83 -15.61 19.20
C SER A 39 7.30 -15.60 19.17
N TYR A 40 6.63 -14.47 19.43
CA TYR A 40 5.18 -14.36 19.61
C TYR A 40 4.49 -13.36 18.68
N VAL A 41 5.19 -12.33 18.25
CA VAL A 41 4.64 -11.22 17.46
C VAL A 41 5.47 -10.90 16.24
N ILE A 42 4.82 -10.27 15.26
CA ILE A 42 5.43 -9.70 14.07
C ILE A 42 5.00 -8.24 14.00
N MET A 43 5.97 -7.32 13.96
CA MET A 43 5.70 -5.89 13.78
C MET A 43 5.77 -5.56 12.29
N MET A 44 4.69 -4.98 11.78
CA MET A 44 4.55 -4.53 10.40
C MET A 44 4.56 -3.00 10.32
N GLU A 45 5.13 -2.46 9.25
CA GLU A 45 5.24 -1.02 8.98
C GLU A 45 4.47 -0.64 7.69
N LYS A 46 3.53 0.30 7.83
CA LYS A 46 2.76 0.99 6.78
C LYS A 46 2.54 2.48 7.19
N PRO A 47 1.40 3.20 6.98
CA PRO A 47 1.32 4.58 7.51
C PRO A 47 1.27 4.61 9.04
N LYS A 48 0.93 3.50 9.70
CA LYS A 48 1.07 3.27 11.15
C LYS A 48 1.78 1.94 11.39
N ARG A 49 2.41 1.79 12.56
CA ARG A 49 3.01 0.52 12.99
C ARG A 49 1.94 -0.35 13.62
N GLU A 50 1.87 -1.60 13.18
CA GLU A 50 0.90 -2.59 13.65
C GLU A 50 1.64 -3.82 14.17
N ILE A 51 1.14 -4.43 15.24
CA ILE A 51 1.70 -5.65 15.82
C ILE A 51 0.70 -6.78 15.60
N LEU A 52 1.15 -7.87 14.98
CA LEU A 52 0.37 -9.07 14.75
C LEU A 52 0.85 -10.19 15.66
N TYR A 53 -0.06 -10.78 16.43
CA TYR A 53 0.26 -11.98 17.21
C TYR A 53 0.25 -13.22 16.32
N ARG A 54 1.29 -14.06 16.42
CA ARG A 54 1.45 -15.28 15.62
C ARG A 54 0.26 -16.23 15.72
N HIS A 55 -0.42 -16.30 16.87
CA HIS A 55 -1.60 -17.15 17.05
C HIS A 55 -2.80 -16.75 16.17
N ALA A 56 -2.85 -15.49 15.73
CA ALA A 56 -3.93 -14.96 14.90
C ALA A 56 -3.61 -15.05 13.40
N ILE A 57 -2.40 -15.46 13.02
CA ILE A 57 -1.94 -15.50 11.63
C ILE A 57 -2.32 -16.84 11.00
N ALA A 58 -2.98 -16.80 9.85
CA ALA A 58 -3.30 -17.98 9.05
C ALA A 58 -2.31 -18.19 7.90
N SER A 59 -1.83 -17.13 7.25
CA SER A 59 -0.86 -17.24 6.16
C SER A 59 -0.04 -15.96 5.97
N ILE A 60 1.17 -16.10 5.40
CA ILE A 60 2.02 -14.97 4.98
C ILE A 60 2.40 -15.21 3.52
N ALA A 61 2.13 -14.25 2.64
CA ALA A 61 2.50 -14.29 1.24
C ALA A 61 3.23 -13.01 0.85
N LEU A 62 4.13 -13.07 -0.15
CA LEU A 62 4.61 -11.85 -0.78
C LEU A 62 3.42 -11.08 -1.37
N HIS A 63 3.48 -9.76 -1.33
CA HIS A 63 2.47 -8.90 -1.91
C HIS A 63 2.50 -9.03 -3.43
N GLN A 64 1.69 -9.95 -3.96
CA GLN A 64 1.37 -10.00 -5.38
C GLN A 64 0.27 -8.97 -5.59
N GLN A 65 0.52 -7.95 -6.40
CA GLN A 65 -0.52 -7.03 -6.81
C GLN A 65 -1.59 -7.85 -7.53
N GLU A 66 -2.76 -7.98 -6.91
CA GLU A 66 -3.94 -8.49 -7.57
C GLU A 66 -4.30 -7.43 -8.63
N GLU A 67 -3.79 -7.59 -9.86
CA GLU A 67 -4.25 -6.80 -11.01
C GLU A 67 -5.75 -7.04 -11.13
N VAL A 68 -6.53 -6.09 -10.64
CA VAL A 68 -7.97 -6.05 -10.84
C VAL A 68 -8.17 -5.82 -12.33
N LYS A 69 -8.12 -6.89 -13.11
CA LYS A 69 -8.53 -6.90 -14.49
C LYS A 69 -10.03 -6.60 -14.49
N HIS A 70 -10.34 -5.32 -14.58
CA HIS A 70 -11.68 -4.84 -14.90
C HIS A 70 -12.10 -5.57 -16.17
N VAL A 71 -13.02 -6.51 -16.05
CA VAL A 71 -13.73 -7.08 -17.21
C VAL A 71 -14.83 -6.07 -17.53
N PRO A 72 -14.73 -5.24 -18.58
CA PRO A 72 -15.91 -4.55 -19.07
C PRO A 72 -16.89 -5.62 -19.56
N ALA A 73 -18.05 -5.69 -18.92
CA ALA A 73 -19.15 -6.53 -19.35
C ALA A 73 -19.68 -6.02 -20.70
N ALA A 74 -19.46 -6.77 -21.77
CA ALA A 74 -20.19 -6.65 -23.04
C ALA A 74 -20.26 -8.03 -23.73
N PRO A 75 -21.46 -8.56 -24.02
CA PRO A 75 -21.59 -9.75 -24.85
C PRO A 75 -21.80 -9.33 -26.31
N GLY A 76 -20.84 -9.68 -27.16
CA GLY A 76 -20.98 -9.67 -28.62
C GLY A 76 -20.04 -10.72 -29.21
N PRO A 77 -20.52 -11.63 -30.10
CA PRO A 77 -19.70 -12.73 -30.58
C PRO A 77 -18.81 -12.24 -31.74
N ALA A 78 -17.50 -12.18 -31.53
CA ALA A 78 -16.53 -11.96 -32.59
C ALA A 78 -15.91 -13.31 -33.00
N LEU A 79 -16.21 -13.71 -34.22
CA LEU A 79 -15.61 -14.81 -34.95
C LEU A 79 -14.15 -14.49 -35.33
N THR A 80 -13.33 -15.55 -35.29
CA THR A 80 -12.26 -15.94 -36.23
C THR A 80 -10.85 -15.30 -36.23
N SER A 81 -9.87 -16.22 -36.21
CA SER A 81 -8.54 -16.25 -36.88
C SER A 81 -7.43 -15.34 -36.36
N LYS A 82 -6.14 -15.71 -36.27
CA LYS A 82 -5.30 -16.90 -36.61
C LYS A 82 -3.92 -16.67 -35.92
N PRO A 83 -3.08 -17.71 -35.71
CA PRO A 83 -1.73 -17.56 -35.16
C PRO A 83 -0.71 -17.15 -36.24
N SER A 84 0.25 -16.29 -35.90
CA SER A 84 1.39 -15.96 -36.77
C SER A 84 2.72 -16.06 -36.01
N THR A 85 3.59 -16.88 -36.56
CA THR A 85 4.88 -17.34 -36.04
C THR A 85 6.01 -16.40 -36.47
N ALA A 86 6.92 -16.12 -35.52
CA ALA A 86 8.34 -15.78 -35.64
C ALA A 86 8.87 -14.91 -36.81
N ARG A 87 9.55 -13.80 -36.47
CA ARG A 87 10.84 -13.46 -37.10
C ARG A 87 11.74 -12.56 -36.24
N THR A 88 13.01 -12.92 -36.26
CA THR A 88 14.18 -12.47 -35.49
C THR A 88 14.83 -11.17 -36.02
N GLN A 89 15.66 -10.54 -35.17
CA GLN A 89 16.82 -9.63 -35.46
C GLN A 89 16.50 -8.13 -35.60
N ALA A 90 17.34 -7.15 -35.27
CA ALA A 90 18.50 -6.91 -34.39
C ALA A 90 18.80 -5.37 -34.51
N ARG A 91 19.26 -4.68 -33.45
CA ARG A 91 19.82 -3.29 -33.46
C ARG A 91 21.19 -3.25 -34.22
N PRO A 92 21.92 -2.12 -34.48
CA PRO A 92 21.88 -0.74 -33.89
C PRO A 92 22.25 0.46 -34.84
N ALA A 93 22.44 1.67 -34.23
CA ALA A 93 23.24 2.87 -34.61
C ALA A 93 22.40 4.14 -34.88
N LYS A 94 22.74 5.39 -34.48
CA LYS A 94 23.78 6.07 -33.67
C LYS A 94 23.21 7.48 -33.27
N PRO A 95 23.86 8.26 -32.38
CA PRO A 95 23.26 9.36 -31.60
C PRO A 95 23.49 10.79 -32.16
N ALA A 96 22.73 11.77 -31.67
CA ALA A 96 23.02 13.20 -31.83
C ALA A 96 22.61 14.03 -30.59
N ALA A 97 23.52 14.91 -30.15
CA ALA A 97 23.38 16.01 -29.18
C ALA A 97 24.18 17.22 -29.76
N PRO A 98 24.24 18.47 -29.20
CA PRO A 98 23.54 19.12 -28.06
C PRO A 98 23.05 20.61 -28.29
N GLN A 99 22.20 21.11 -27.37
CA GLN A 99 21.97 22.48 -26.78
C GLN A 99 22.25 23.84 -27.51
N PRO A 100 21.50 24.94 -27.20
CA PRO A 100 21.78 25.79 -26.01
C PRO A 100 20.56 26.42 -25.27
N ARG A 101 20.80 26.80 -24.00
CA ARG A 101 19.92 27.62 -23.10
C ARG A 101 19.87 29.10 -23.52
N PRO A 102 18.88 29.86 -22.99
CA PRO A 102 19.22 30.85 -21.94
C PRO A 102 18.19 30.94 -20.78
N GLN A 103 18.64 31.33 -19.59
CA GLN A 103 17.84 31.88 -18.45
C GLN A 103 18.08 33.41 -18.39
N PRO A 104 17.22 34.28 -17.77
CA PRO A 104 17.23 34.49 -16.29
C PRO A 104 15.93 35.04 -15.59
N ARG A 105 15.75 34.62 -14.31
CA ARG A 105 15.32 35.40 -13.09
C ARG A 105 13.83 35.92 -12.96
N PRO A 106 13.39 36.51 -11.82
CA PRO A 106 12.93 35.83 -10.59
C PRO A 106 11.68 36.49 -9.91
N GLN A 107 10.63 35.80 -9.43
CA GLN A 107 9.65 36.42 -8.50
C GLN A 107 9.08 35.45 -7.45
N GLN A 108 9.06 35.91 -6.20
CA GLN A 108 8.43 35.39 -4.97
C GLN A 108 7.31 36.41 -4.58
N PRO A 109 6.53 36.29 -3.48
CA PRO A 109 5.70 35.22 -2.88
C PRO A 109 4.19 35.52 -3.01
N ALA A 110 3.29 34.55 -2.81
CA ALA A 110 1.89 34.84 -2.46
C ALA A 110 1.28 33.74 -1.59
N ALA A 111 0.65 34.17 -0.51
CA ALA A 111 0.03 33.36 0.53
C ALA A 111 -1.24 32.65 0.05
N THR A 112 -1.48 31.44 0.55
CA THR A 112 -2.82 31.01 0.95
C THR A 112 -2.69 29.92 2.01
N ALA A 113 -2.75 30.33 3.27
CA ALA A 113 -2.95 29.43 4.39
C ALA A 113 -4.40 28.95 4.35
N ALA A 114 -4.61 27.65 4.19
CA ALA A 114 -5.89 27.00 4.35
C ALA A 114 -6.18 26.76 5.84
N PRO A 115 -7.43 26.90 6.32
CA PRO A 115 -7.75 26.78 7.73
C PRO A 115 -7.93 25.29 8.14
N GLU A 116 -6.97 24.75 8.90
CA GLU A 116 -7.11 23.47 9.61
C GLU A 116 -7.85 23.65 10.96
N GLN A 117 -9.15 23.91 10.92
CA GLN A 117 -9.99 23.89 12.13
C GLN A 117 -11.37 23.34 11.84
N ASN A 118 -11.52 22.02 11.69
CA ASN A 118 -12.85 21.41 11.79
C ASN A 118 -12.85 19.90 12.11
N VAL A 119 -12.20 19.50 13.19
CA VAL A 119 -12.40 18.14 13.77
C VAL A 119 -12.64 18.23 15.28
N SER A 120 -11.94 19.14 15.96
CA SER A 120 -12.06 19.33 17.42
C SER A 120 -13.41 19.87 17.89
N THR A 121 -14.24 20.46 17.01
CA THR A 121 -15.57 20.99 17.37
C THR A 121 -16.61 19.88 17.43
N SER A 122 -16.60 18.96 16.46
CA SER A 122 -17.62 17.90 16.33
C SER A 122 -17.63 16.91 17.51
N MET A 123 -16.47 16.57 18.08
CA MET A 123 -16.40 15.69 19.26
C MET A 123 -16.93 16.35 20.53
N LYS A 124 -16.76 17.67 20.67
CA LYS A 124 -17.25 18.42 21.83
C LYS A 124 -18.77 18.57 21.79
N GLU A 125 -19.32 18.77 20.59
CA GLU A 125 -20.77 18.83 20.38
C GLU A 125 -21.45 17.48 20.67
N GLY A 126 -20.84 16.36 20.27
CA GLY A 126 -21.36 15.02 20.58
C GLY A 126 -21.40 14.72 22.08
N LEU A 127 -20.34 15.07 22.82
CA LEU A 127 -20.27 14.81 24.26
C LEU A 127 -21.28 15.66 25.05
N LEU A 128 -21.51 16.91 24.64
CA LEU A 128 -22.44 17.81 25.30
C LEU A 128 -23.90 17.35 25.12
N ARG A 129 -24.24 16.82 23.95
CA ARG A 129 -25.57 16.22 23.69
C ARG A 129 -25.80 14.98 24.55
N TRP A 130 -24.81 14.09 24.64
CA TRP A 130 -24.90 12.87 25.48
C TRP A 130 -25.10 13.21 26.96
N MET A 131 -24.41 14.23 27.46
CA MET A 131 -24.51 14.64 28.87
C MET A 131 -25.88 15.26 29.21
N GLN A 132 -26.51 15.98 28.27
CA GLN A 132 -27.88 16.49 28.45
C GLN A 132 -28.91 15.36 28.46
N GLU A 133 -28.74 14.35 27.62
CA GLU A 133 -29.67 13.21 27.53
C GLU A 133 -29.69 12.39 28.83
N GLN A 134 -28.54 12.24 29.49
CA GLN A 134 -28.43 11.62 30.82
C GLN A 134 -29.12 12.45 31.93
N LYS A 135 -29.16 13.78 31.78
CA LYS A 135 -29.72 14.67 32.81
C LYS A 135 -31.24 14.83 32.70
N ALA A 136 -31.82 14.60 31.52
CA ALA A 136 -33.27 14.65 31.28
C ALA A 136 -34.01 13.34 31.64
N ALA A 137 -33.28 12.24 31.83
CA ALA A 137 -33.83 10.92 32.12
C ALA A 137 -33.92 10.60 33.63
N LYS A 138 -33.86 11.60 34.51
CA LYS A 138 -33.88 11.43 35.96
C LYS A 138 -34.89 12.35 36.64
#